data_AF-A0A373LY88-F1
#
_entry.id   AF-A0A373LY88-F1
#
_cell.length_a   1.000
_cell.length_b   1.000
_cell.length_c   1.000
_cell.angle_alpha   90.00
_cell.angle_beta   90.00
_cell.angle_gamma   90.00
#
_symmetry.space_group_name_H-M   'P 1'
#
loop_
_entity.id
_entity.type
_entity.pdbx_description
1 polymer ?
#
loop_
_entity_poly.entity_id
_entity_poly.type
_entity_poly.pdbx_seq_one_letter_code
_entity_poly.pdbx_strand_id
1 'polypeptide(L)'
;MNEQEIYVDNDLLGQQILFRSATGEKFGFLNTRIASMLDFAEDRLIIRTAPQNYEKVREIRYKDIASVNVKRHMSVCNIILLSLLAIASFFTVGATLIIDLILFWSVFGSKLVITTKSGAEYSFVTLMAPKTFQDFTDALRQTVERANSGEFLVADERESENIVERLFIQRDMDMSKTCKESWNIMVDELCSGKTTDELINSLYEKCSSNSDFTYPEKNNTFYSGVCQVLSNAIGADEKIILAINSALRCANPPKKFVALTSERIIFYYNKRIHSVAYEDVYKLSFMSPPNSWYVNSFPPNSEEMFMMGSGTYGADIMGLILALISRFSDEKSIRGHKIVIMSANDKFGSY
;
A
#
# COMPACT_ATOMS: atom_id res chain seq x y z
N MET A 1 -13.20 -23.75 2.68
CA MET A 1 -12.18 -22.80 2.21
C MET A 1 -12.83 -21.99 1.11
N ASN A 2 -12.94 -20.66 1.29
CA ASN A 2 -13.19 -19.80 0.14
C ASN A 2 -11.90 -19.82 -0.69
N GLU A 3 -11.98 -20.22 -1.94
CA GLU A 3 -10.85 -20.12 -2.87
C GLU A 3 -10.61 -18.63 -3.13
N GLN A 4 -9.53 -18.08 -2.55
CA GLN A 4 -9.08 -16.74 -2.85
C GLN A 4 -8.50 -16.76 -4.28
N GLU A 5 -9.07 -15.94 -5.16
CA GLU A 5 -8.76 -15.99 -6.60
C GLU A 5 -7.49 -15.18 -6.90
N ILE A 6 -6.40 -15.84 -7.30
CA ILE A 6 -5.15 -15.15 -7.66
C ILE A 6 -5.17 -14.85 -9.16
N TYR A 7 -5.14 -13.57 -9.53
CA TYR A 7 -5.13 -13.13 -10.93
C TYR A 7 -3.82 -12.49 -11.37
N VAL A 8 -2.93 -12.18 -10.43
CA VAL A 8 -1.70 -11.44 -10.67
C VAL A 8 -0.49 -12.33 -10.49
N ASP A 9 0.39 -12.35 -11.50
CA ASP A 9 1.63 -13.11 -11.47
C ASP A 9 2.62 -12.54 -10.45
N ASN A 10 3.52 -13.38 -9.91
CA ASN A 10 4.51 -12.98 -8.92
C ASN A 10 5.41 -11.81 -9.36
N ASP A 11 5.61 -11.61 -10.66
CA ASP A 11 6.38 -10.47 -11.19
C ASP A 11 5.61 -9.15 -11.10
N LEU A 12 4.27 -9.20 -11.18
CA LEU A 12 3.37 -8.05 -11.16
C LEU A 12 2.87 -7.71 -9.75
N LEU A 13 2.78 -8.68 -8.84
CA LEU A 13 2.27 -8.46 -7.48
C LEU A 13 3.04 -7.33 -6.80
N GLY A 14 2.39 -6.33 -6.20
CA GLY A 14 3.05 -5.18 -5.58
C GLY A 14 3.71 -4.19 -6.56
N GLN A 15 3.62 -4.40 -7.88
CA GLN A 15 4.04 -3.40 -8.85
C GLN A 15 3.07 -2.22 -8.81
N GLN A 16 3.67 -1.04 -8.69
CA GLN A 16 2.92 0.20 -8.54
C GLN A 16 3.24 1.23 -9.60
N ILE A 17 2.26 2.08 -9.87
CA ILE A 17 2.41 3.27 -10.70
C ILE A 17 1.83 4.49 -9.96
N LEU A 18 2.54 5.61 -10.07
CA LEU A 18 2.14 6.86 -9.45
C LEU A 18 1.50 7.79 -10.48
N PHE A 19 0.25 8.15 -10.25
CA PHE A 19 -0.48 9.17 -10.98
C PHE A 19 -0.42 10.48 -10.20
N ARG A 20 0.15 11.52 -10.80
CA ARG A 20 0.14 12.88 -10.25
C ARG A 20 -0.77 13.73 -11.12
N SER A 21 -1.86 14.24 -10.56
CA SER A 21 -2.67 15.21 -11.27
C SER A 21 -1.91 16.53 -11.38
N ALA A 22 -1.84 17.09 -12.59
CA ALA A 22 -1.38 18.48 -12.83
C ALA A 22 -2.39 19.52 -12.32
N THR A 23 -3.60 19.07 -12.00
CA THR A 23 -4.78 19.86 -11.65
C THR A 23 -5.39 19.28 -10.38
N GLY A 24 -5.01 19.83 -9.22
CA GLY A 24 -5.97 19.84 -8.12
C GLY A 24 -7.21 20.60 -8.61
N GLU A 25 -8.41 20.08 -8.34
CA GLU A 25 -9.62 20.89 -8.50
C GLU A 25 -9.43 22.17 -7.68
N LYS A 26 -9.36 23.32 -8.37
CA LYS A 26 -9.25 24.62 -7.75
C LYS A 26 -10.56 24.92 -7.00
N PHE A 27 -10.56 24.70 -5.70
CA PHE A 27 -11.37 25.48 -4.77
C PHE A 27 -10.46 25.94 -3.62
N GLY A 28 -9.97 27.17 -3.72
CA GLY A 28 -9.10 27.80 -2.71
C GLY A 28 -7.63 27.90 -3.13
N PHE A 29 -6.97 28.97 -2.69
CA PHE A 29 -5.64 29.45 -3.10
C PHE A 29 -4.42 28.55 -2.74
N LEU A 30 -4.60 27.23 -2.58
CA LEU A 30 -3.52 26.29 -2.23
C LEU A 30 -3.46 25.14 -3.25
N ASN A 31 -2.31 24.97 -3.90
CA ASN A 31 -2.04 23.92 -4.87
C ASN A 31 -1.85 22.57 -4.14
N THR A 32 -2.92 21.86 -3.81
CA THR A 32 -2.81 20.47 -3.32
C THR A 32 -2.65 19.54 -4.53
N ARG A 33 -1.42 19.09 -4.79
CA ARG A 33 -1.15 18.06 -5.79
C ARG A 33 -1.80 16.75 -5.32
N ILE A 34 -2.90 16.35 -5.96
CA ILE A 34 -3.51 15.04 -5.72
C ILE A 34 -2.64 13.98 -6.41
N ALA A 35 -2.16 13.02 -5.64
CA ALA A 35 -1.46 11.86 -6.13
C ALA A 35 -2.29 10.60 -5.87
N SER A 36 -2.42 9.74 -6.87
CA SER A 36 -3.05 8.42 -6.72
C SER A 36 -2.04 7.35 -7.11
N MET A 37 -1.87 6.36 -6.27
CA MET A 37 -1.02 5.21 -6.53
C MET A 37 -1.92 4.01 -6.78
N LEU A 38 -1.65 3.33 -7.88
CA LEU A 38 -2.30 2.07 -8.22
C LEU A 38 -1.30 0.95 -8.03
N ASP A 39 -1.76 -0.15 -7.47
CA ASP A 39 -0.91 -1.27 -7.08
C ASP A 39 -1.65 -2.59 -7.27
N PHE A 40 -0.94 -3.59 -7.79
CA PHE A 40 -1.49 -4.92 -8.00
C PHE A 40 -1.45 -5.73 -6.71
N ALA A 41 -2.61 -6.10 -6.17
CA ALA A 41 -2.72 -7.21 -5.21
C ALA A 41 -3.16 -8.48 -5.96
N GLU A 42 -3.29 -9.61 -5.27
CA GLU A 42 -3.57 -10.92 -5.91
C GLU A 42 -4.93 -10.94 -6.63
N ASP A 43 -5.99 -10.43 -5.97
CA ASP A 43 -7.39 -10.51 -6.43
C ASP A 43 -8.00 -9.13 -6.78
N ARG A 44 -7.30 -8.04 -6.43
CA ARG A 44 -7.81 -6.68 -6.53
C ARG A 44 -6.74 -5.65 -6.86
N LEU A 45 -7.17 -4.57 -7.49
CA LEU A 45 -6.36 -3.37 -7.68
C LEU A 45 -6.49 -2.47 -6.45
N ILE A 46 -5.38 -2.17 -5.79
CA ILE A 46 -5.34 -1.25 -4.66
C ILE A 46 -5.10 0.17 -5.17
N ILE A 47 -5.90 1.11 -4.68
CA ILE A 47 -5.88 2.52 -5.04
C ILE A 47 -5.65 3.31 -3.77
N ARG A 48 -4.57 4.09 -3.73
CA ARG A 48 -4.27 4.98 -2.59
C ARG A 48 -4.20 6.41 -3.09
N THR A 49 -4.90 7.32 -2.42
CA THR A 49 -4.92 8.74 -2.80
C THR A 49 -4.37 9.63 -1.69
N ALA A 50 -3.49 10.55 -2.08
CA ALA A 50 -2.93 11.59 -1.25
C ALA A 50 -3.39 12.97 -1.76
N PRO A 51 -3.96 13.86 -0.91
CA PRO A 51 -4.35 13.63 0.48
C PRO A 51 -5.51 12.62 0.65
N GLN A 52 -5.56 11.92 1.80
CA GLN A 52 -6.58 10.88 2.09
C GLN A 52 -8.03 11.38 1.99
N ASN A 53 -8.28 12.67 2.22
CA ASN A 53 -9.63 13.24 2.10
C ASN A 53 -10.20 13.16 0.67
N TYR A 54 -9.35 12.93 -0.34
CA TYR A 54 -9.75 12.73 -1.74
C TYR A 54 -9.85 11.25 -2.13
N GLU A 55 -9.57 10.33 -1.21
CA GLU A 55 -9.68 8.89 -1.45
C GLU A 55 -11.17 8.49 -1.50
N LYS A 56 -11.67 8.24 -2.72
CA LYS A 56 -13.05 7.78 -2.94
C LYS A 56 -13.18 6.27 -2.84
N VAL A 57 -12.15 5.55 -3.29
CA VAL A 57 -12.12 4.08 -3.38
C VAL A 57 -10.71 3.60 -3.06
N ARG A 58 -10.61 2.57 -2.23
CA ARG A 58 -9.34 1.96 -1.79
C ARG A 58 -8.96 0.72 -2.59
N GLU A 59 -9.95 0.01 -3.09
CA GLU A 59 -9.75 -1.25 -3.78
C GLU A 59 -10.86 -1.50 -4.79
N ILE A 60 -10.51 -2.17 -5.89
CA ILE A 60 -11.47 -2.67 -6.87
C ILE A 60 -11.05 -4.09 -7.23
N ARG A 61 -11.90 -5.08 -6.96
CA ARG A 61 -11.63 -6.46 -7.37
C ARG A 61 -11.57 -6.55 -8.89
N TYR A 62 -10.64 -7.33 -9.43
CA TYR A 62 -10.47 -7.41 -10.89
C TYR A 62 -11.75 -7.89 -11.60
N LYS A 63 -12.48 -8.83 -10.99
CA LYS A 63 -13.78 -9.31 -11.49
C LYS A 63 -14.88 -8.27 -11.53
N ASP A 64 -14.75 -7.19 -10.77
CA ASP A 64 -15.73 -6.09 -10.75
C ASP A 64 -15.41 -5.02 -11.80
N ILE A 65 -14.26 -5.13 -12.50
CA ILE A 65 -13.84 -4.23 -13.57
C ILE A 65 -14.45 -4.70 -14.90
N ALA A 66 -15.18 -3.79 -15.57
CA ALA A 66 -15.76 -4.03 -16.88
C ALA A 66 -14.81 -3.64 -18.02
N SER A 67 -14.07 -2.53 -17.88
CA SER A 67 -13.09 -2.13 -18.88
C SER A 67 -11.98 -1.22 -18.32
N VAL A 68 -10.84 -1.27 -18.99
CA VAL A 68 -9.65 -0.46 -18.68
C VAL A 68 -9.22 0.29 -19.95
N ASN A 69 -9.52 1.59 -19.97
CA ASN A 69 -9.34 2.46 -21.13
C ASN A 69 -8.23 3.49 -20.92
N VAL A 70 -7.47 3.75 -21.97
CA VAL A 70 -6.46 4.82 -21.99
C VAL A 70 -6.94 5.93 -22.91
N LYS A 71 -7.08 7.14 -22.36
CA LYS A 71 -7.39 8.35 -23.11
C LYS A 71 -6.16 9.26 -23.09
N ARG A 72 -5.92 10.01 -24.17
CA ARG A 72 -4.97 11.13 -24.11
C ARG A 72 -5.57 12.26 -23.30
N HIS A 73 -4.76 12.87 -22.44
CA HIS A 73 -5.17 13.99 -21.61
C HIS A 73 -4.31 15.21 -21.91
N MET A 74 -4.96 16.34 -22.16
CA MET A 74 -4.31 17.62 -22.38
C MET A 74 -4.73 18.59 -21.28
N SER A 75 -3.76 19.15 -20.55
CA SER A 75 -4.02 20.18 -19.53
C SER A 75 -4.58 21.44 -20.19
N VAL A 76 -5.50 22.15 -19.51
CA VAL A 76 -6.04 23.43 -20.00
C VAL A 76 -4.91 24.46 -20.21
N CYS A 77 -3.90 24.50 -19.35
CA CYS A 77 -2.74 25.39 -19.53
C CYS A 77 -1.96 25.07 -20.81
N ASN A 78 -1.88 23.78 -21.17
CA ASN A 78 -1.22 23.33 -22.38
C ASN A 78 -2.05 23.69 -23.63
N ILE A 79 -3.38 23.63 -23.54
CA ILE A 79 -4.28 24.12 -24.59
C ILE A 79 -4.07 25.62 -24.83
N ILE A 80 -3.98 26.41 -23.73
CA ILE A 80 -3.73 27.85 -23.80
C ILE A 80 -2.36 28.14 -24.42
N LEU A 81 -1.31 27.42 -23.99
CA LEU A 81 0.04 27.58 -24.53
C LEU A 81 0.10 27.24 -26.03
N LEU A 82 -0.49 26.11 -26.45
CA LEU A 82 -0.56 25.72 -27.85
C LEU A 82 -1.33 26.76 -28.69
N SER A 83 -2.40 27.33 -28.14
CA SER A 83 -3.14 28.41 -28.80
C SER A 83 -2.29 29.67 -28.97
N LEU A 84 -1.49 30.04 -27.97
CA LEU A 84 -0.58 31.18 -28.04
C LEU A 84 0.58 30.94 -29.02
N LEU A 85 1.15 29.74 -29.05
CA LEU A 85 2.20 29.35 -29.99
C LEU A 85 1.69 29.33 -31.42
N ALA A 86 0.48 28.81 -31.66
CA ALA A 86 -0.17 28.84 -32.96
C ALA A 86 -0.42 30.27 -33.47
N ILE A 87 -0.73 31.22 -32.57
CA ILE A 87 -0.85 32.64 -32.94
C ILE A 87 0.52 33.21 -33.30
N ALA A 88 1.58 32.88 -32.54
CA ALA A 88 2.93 33.38 -32.79
C ALA A 88 3.60 32.82 -34.06
N SER A 89 3.30 31.57 -34.44
CA SER A 89 3.80 30.96 -35.67
C SER A 89 3.23 31.60 -36.94
N PHE A 90 2.05 32.22 -36.86
CA PHE A 90 1.50 33.03 -37.95
C PHE A 90 2.37 34.26 -38.30
N PHE A 91 3.12 34.78 -37.32
CA PHE A 91 4.01 35.94 -37.51
C PHE A 91 5.46 35.55 -37.82
N THR A 92 5.84 34.27 -37.71
CA THR A 92 7.22 33.80 -37.85
C THR A 92 7.29 32.68 -38.89
N VAL A 93 7.49 33.09 -40.16
CA VAL A 93 7.64 32.28 -41.38
C VAL A 93 8.02 30.80 -41.14
N GLY A 94 7.02 29.91 -41.13
CA GLY A 94 7.05 28.47 -41.47
C GLY A 94 7.92 27.51 -40.64
N ALA A 95 9.05 27.93 -40.08
CA ALA A 95 10.02 27.06 -39.40
C ALA A 95 9.56 26.66 -37.98
N THR A 96 8.62 27.39 -37.39
CA THR A 96 8.06 27.13 -36.05
C THR A 96 7.08 25.95 -36.02
N LEU A 97 6.47 25.58 -37.15
CA LEU A 97 5.46 24.51 -37.22
C LEU A 97 5.99 23.11 -36.85
N ILE A 98 7.25 22.82 -37.16
CA ILE A 98 7.88 21.52 -36.81
C ILE A 98 8.16 21.45 -35.30
N ILE A 99 8.61 22.56 -34.72
CA ILE A 99 8.84 22.66 -33.27
C ILE A 99 7.50 22.59 -32.53
N ASP A 100 6.47 23.27 -33.03
CA ASP A 100 5.10 23.20 -32.48
C ASP A 100 4.53 21.78 -32.56
N LEU A 101 4.77 21.03 -33.64
CA LEU A 101 4.34 19.63 -33.76
C LEU A 101 5.07 18.72 -32.76
N ILE A 102 6.38 18.88 -32.58
CA ILE A 102 7.16 18.10 -31.59
C ILE A 102 6.72 18.45 -30.16
N LEU A 103 6.52 19.74 -29.88
CA LEU A 103 5.99 20.20 -28.60
C LEU A 103 4.57 19.66 -28.36
N PHE A 104 3.70 19.66 -29.37
CA PHE A 104 2.35 19.10 -29.30
C PHE A 104 2.36 17.65 -28.80
N TRP A 105 3.26 16.80 -29.30
CA TRP A 105 3.38 15.41 -28.84
C TRP A 105 3.98 15.26 -27.44
N SER A 106 4.89 16.15 -27.02
CA SER A 106 5.51 16.12 -25.68
C SER A 106 4.59 16.60 -24.53
N VAL A 107 3.42 17.16 -24.87
CA VAL A 107 2.54 17.90 -23.96
C VAL A 107 1.28 17.11 -23.58
N PHE A 108 1.03 15.97 -24.24
CA PHE A 108 -0.05 15.04 -23.89
C PHE A 108 0.33 14.16 -22.71
N GLY A 109 -0.40 14.32 -21.60
CA GLY A 109 -0.46 13.31 -20.56
C GLY A 109 -1.33 12.13 -20.97
N SER A 110 -1.30 11.07 -20.17
CA SER A 110 -2.19 9.92 -20.32
C SER A 110 -3.20 9.87 -19.19
N LYS A 111 -4.42 9.46 -19.51
CA LYS A 111 -5.51 9.25 -18.55
C LYS A 111 -5.95 7.78 -18.61
N LEU A 112 -5.76 7.08 -17.50
CA LEU A 112 -6.36 5.77 -17.26
C LEU A 112 -7.80 5.95 -16.79
N VAL A 113 -8.73 5.20 -17.38
CA VAL A 113 -10.13 5.15 -16.99
C VAL A 113 -10.50 3.70 -16.73
N ILE A 114 -10.90 3.41 -15.49
CA ILE A 114 -11.41 2.11 -15.06
C ILE A 114 -12.92 2.24 -14.89
N THR A 115 -13.67 1.43 -15.63
CA THR A 115 -15.13 1.37 -15.51
C THR A 115 -15.51 0.05 -14.84
N THR A 116 -16.28 0.11 -13.76
CA THR A 116 -16.79 -1.09 -13.08
C THR A 116 -18.04 -1.64 -13.74
N LYS A 117 -18.36 -2.90 -13.48
CA LYS A 117 -19.62 -3.55 -13.92
C LYS A 117 -20.86 -2.85 -13.36
N SER A 118 -20.74 -2.16 -12.23
CA SER A 118 -21.79 -1.31 -11.66
C SER A 118 -21.99 0.03 -12.37
N GLY A 119 -21.13 0.38 -13.34
CA GLY A 119 -21.18 1.62 -14.10
C GLY A 119 -20.43 2.79 -13.46
N ALA A 120 -19.67 2.58 -12.38
CA ALA A 120 -18.82 3.62 -11.79
C ALA A 120 -17.55 3.80 -12.63
N GLU A 121 -17.12 5.06 -12.80
CA GLU A 121 -15.88 5.39 -13.53
C GLU A 121 -14.83 6.02 -12.61
N TYR A 122 -13.63 5.45 -12.61
CA TYR A 122 -12.46 5.98 -11.92
C TYR A 122 -11.42 6.44 -12.92
N SER A 123 -10.90 7.64 -12.73
CA SER A 123 -10.02 8.31 -13.69
C SER A 123 -8.72 8.74 -13.03
N PHE A 124 -7.58 8.33 -13.60
CA PHE A 124 -6.25 8.65 -13.11
C PHE A 124 -5.42 9.29 -14.21
N VAL A 125 -4.85 10.46 -13.94
CA VAL A 125 -4.10 11.25 -14.93
C VAL A 125 -2.63 11.26 -14.57
N THR A 126 -1.77 11.06 -15.57
CA THR A 126 -0.31 11.14 -15.42
C THR A 126 0.31 11.96 -16.56
N LEU A 127 1.41 12.64 -16.24
CA LEU A 127 2.31 13.29 -17.20
C LEU A 127 3.54 12.43 -17.51
N MET A 128 3.59 11.18 -17.04
CA MET A 128 4.74 10.28 -17.20
C MET A 128 4.97 9.86 -18.65
N ALA A 129 6.21 9.42 -18.91
CA ALA A 129 6.64 8.87 -20.19
C ALA A 129 5.68 7.76 -20.67
N PRO A 130 5.35 7.71 -21.98
CA PRO A 130 4.31 6.82 -22.51
C PRO A 130 4.52 5.33 -22.20
N LYS A 131 5.77 4.87 -22.13
CA LYS A 131 6.10 3.43 -22.11
C LYS A 131 5.76 2.72 -20.79
N THR A 132 6.26 3.21 -19.64
CA THR A 132 5.95 2.61 -18.32
C THR A 132 4.46 2.64 -18.00
N PHE A 133 3.76 3.66 -18.48
CA PHE A 133 2.31 3.76 -18.37
C PHE A 133 1.58 2.74 -19.26
N GLN A 134 2.07 2.51 -20.48
CA GLN A 134 1.54 1.47 -21.38
C GLN A 134 1.75 0.07 -20.80
N ASP A 135 2.97 -0.25 -20.36
CA ASP A 135 3.30 -1.56 -19.80
C ASP A 135 2.39 -1.90 -18.60
N PHE A 136 2.19 -0.94 -17.68
CA PHE A 136 1.26 -1.10 -16.54
C PHE A 136 -0.19 -1.31 -16.99
N THR A 137 -0.66 -0.52 -17.97
CA THR A 137 -2.04 -0.60 -18.44
C THR A 137 -2.31 -1.93 -19.15
N ASP A 138 -1.35 -2.40 -19.95
CA ASP A 138 -1.48 -3.65 -20.68
C ASP A 138 -1.47 -4.84 -19.72
N ALA A 139 -0.60 -4.82 -18.69
CA ALA A 139 -0.67 -5.78 -17.59
C ALA A 139 -2.04 -5.75 -16.89
N LEU A 140 -2.56 -4.56 -16.58
CA LEU A 140 -3.88 -4.42 -15.94
C LEU A 140 -5.02 -4.98 -16.80
N ARG A 141 -4.97 -4.74 -18.11
CA ARG A 141 -5.96 -5.31 -19.05
C ARG A 141 -5.91 -6.83 -19.05
N GLN A 142 -4.72 -7.41 -19.16
CA GLN A 142 -4.55 -8.86 -19.14
C GLN A 142 -5.06 -9.48 -17.84
N THR A 143 -4.76 -8.87 -16.68
CA THR A 143 -5.29 -9.31 -15.38
C THR A 143 -6.83 -9.24 -15.33
N VAL A 144 -7.43 -8.17 -15.85
CA VAL A 144 -8.89 -8.02 -15.89
C VAL A 144 -9.55 -8.98 -16.88
N GLU A 145 -8.93 -9.24 -18.03
CA GLU A 145 -9.39 -10.25 -19.00
C GLU A 145 -9.39 -11.64 -18.38
N ARG A 146 -8.28 -12.02 -17.71
CA ARG A 146 -8.14 -13.27 -16.96
C ARG A 146 -9.22 -13.41 -15.88
N ALA A 147 -9.43 -12.35 -15.09
CA ALA A 147 -10.48 -12.37 -14.05
C ALA A 147 -11.90 -12.49 -14.64
N ASN A 148 -12.15 -11.91 -15.82
CA ASN A 148 -13.44 -11.98 -16.49
C ASN A 148 -13.68 -13.30 -17.25
N SER A 149 -12.63 -14.02 -17.65
CA SER A 149 -12.74 -15.38 -18.20
C SER A 149 -12.94 -16.46 -17.14
N GLY A 150 -12.75 -16.12 -15.85
CA GLY A 150 -12.78 -17.07 -14.74
C GLY A 150 -11.49 -17.89 -14.60
N GLU A 151 -10.43 -17.48 -15.30
CA GLU A 151 -9.10 -18.08 -15.15
C GLU A 151 -8.42 -17.52 -13.90
N PHE A 152 -7.79 -18.39 -13.11
CA PHE A 152 -6.97 -18.00 -11.96
C PHE A 152 -5.61 -18.67 -12.06
N LEU A 153 -4.60 -18.02 -11.50
CA LEU A 153 -3.27 -18.56 -11.40
C LEU A 153 -3.24 -19.61 -10.31
N VAL A 154 -2.77 -20.81 -10.66
CA VAL A 154 -2.44 -21.84 -9.68
C VAL A 154 -1.05 -21.50 -9.15
N ALA A 155 -0.95 -21.29 -7.85
CA ALA A 155 0.35 -21.03 -7.24
C ALA A 155 1.30 -22.22 -7.45
N ASP A 156 2.56 -21.93 -7.79
CA ASP A 156 3.58 -22.96 -7.97
C ASP A 156 3.78 -23.71 -6.63
N GLU A 157 3.26 -24.93 -6.55
CA GLU A 157 3.23 -25.78 -5.36
C GLU A 157 4.61 -26.36 -4.98
N ARG A 158 5.71 -25.75 -5.43
CA ARG A 158 7.04 -26.19 -4.95
C ARG A 158 7.09 -25.92 -3.45
N GLU A 159 6.88 -26.98 -2.69
CA GLU A 159 7.00 -27.11 -1.25
C GLU A 159 8.42 -26.76 -0.83
N SER A 160 8.79 -25.48 -0.87
CA SER A 160 9.94 -25.04 -0.11
C SER A 160 9.54 -25.14 1.36
N GLU A 161 10.19 -26.04 2.09
CA GLU A 161 10.10 -26.11 3.55
C GLU A 161 10.52 -24.78 4.19
N ASN A 162 11.28 -23.95 3.46
CA ASN A 162 11.65 -22.62 3.88
C ASN A 162 10.48 -21.64 3.71
N ILE A 163 9.87 -21.27 4.84
CA ILE A 163 8.80 -20.27 4.92
C ILE A 163 9.16 -18.94 4.25
N VAL A 164 10.44 -18.54 4.23
CA VAL A 164 10.86 -17.26 3.65
C VAL A 164 10.75 -17.29 2.12
N GLU A 165 11.19 -18.38 1.49
CA GLU A 165 11.08 -18.56 0.03
C GLU A 165 9.63 -18.80 -0.38
N ARG A 166 8.88 -19.50 0.50
CA ARG A 166 7.47 -19.79 0.27
C ARG A 166 6.58 -18.58 0.44
N LEU A 167 6.87 -17.66 1.36
CA LEU A 167 5.99 -16.54 1.67
C LEU A 167 6.42 -15.23 1.00
N PHE A 168 7.73 -14.98 0.82
CA PHE A 168 8.20 -13.66 0.40
C PHE A 168 8.68 -13.58 -1.05
N ILE A 169 8.29 -12.48 -1.71
CA ILE A 169 8.92 -11.99 -2.94
C ILE A 169 9.78 -10.79 -2.58
N GLN A 170 11.09 -10.93 -2.69
CA GLN A 170 12.05 -9.88 -2.31
C GLN A 170 12.36 -9.00 -3.52
N ARG A 171 12.08 -7.69 -3.43
CA ARG A 171 12.41 -6.70 -4.48
C ARG A 171 13.08 -5.49 -3.88
N ASP A 172 14.16 -5.02 -4.51
CA ASP A 172 14.91 -3.85 -4.05
C ASP A 172 15.19 -3.90 -2.53
N MET A 173 16.06 -4.83 -2.14
CA MET A 173 16.39 -5.12 -0.74
C MET A 173 17.50 -4.22 -0.18
N ASP A 174 17.69 -3.02 -0.74
CA ASP A 174 18.67 -2.03 -0.24
C ASP A 174 18.16 -1.35 1.04
N MET A 175 18.08 -2.14 2.11
CA MET A 175 17.61 -1.72 3.41
C MET A 175 18.67 -0.92 4.16
N SER A 176 18.23 0.12 4.86
CA SER A 176 19.04 0.75 5.91
C SER A 176 19.45 -0.28 6.98
N LYS A 177 20.52 0.02 7.72
CA LYS A 177 21.01 -0.85 8.80
C LYS A 177 19.90 -1.31 9.75
N THR A 178 19.07 -0.37 10.23
CA THR A 178 18.00 -0.67 11.20
C THR A 178 16.87 -1.49 10.58
N CYS A 179 16.44 -1.17 9.35
CA CYS A 179 15.43 -1.99 8.66
C CYS A 179 15.95 -3.41 8.38
N LYS A 180 17.23 -3.52 8.00
CA LYS A 180 17.90 -4.80 7.78
C LYS A 180 18.00 -5.65 9.04
N GLU A 181 18.29 -5.03 10.19
CA GLU A 181 18.28 -5.72 11.49
C GLU A 181 16.89 -6.29 11.81
N SER A 182 15.82 -5.49 11.64
CA SER A 182 14.45 -5.98 11.88
C SER A 182 14.03 -7.07 10.90
N TRP A 183 14.46 -6.98 9.63
CA TRP A 183 14.24 -8.01 8.62
C TRP A 183 14.92 -9.33 8.98
N ASN A 184 16.18 -9.28 9.38
CA ASN A 184 16.92 -10.48 9.77
C ASN A 184 16.28 -11.17 10.98
N ILE A 185 15.87 -10.40 11.99
CA ILE A 185 15.17 -10.94 13.17
C ILE A 185 13.85 -11.58 12.77
N MET A 186 13.09 -10.94 11.87
CA MET A 186 11.86 -11.53 11.34
C MET A 186 12.13 -12.88 10.67
N VAL A 187 13.13 -12.96 9.79
CA VAL A 187 13.52 -14.19 9.09
C VAL A 187 13.95 -15.27 10.08
N ASP A 188 14.81 -14.94 11.05
CA ASP A 188 15.30 -15.88 12.06
C ASP A 188 14.14 -16.46 12.89
N GLU A 189 13.20 -15.61 13.31
CA GLU A 189 12.02 -16.02 14.08
C GLU A 189 11.06 -16.90 13.27
N LEU A 190 10.88 -16.61 11.97
CA LEU A 190 10.07 -17.44 11.08
C LEU A 190 10.71 -18.82 10.85
N CYS A 191 12.04 -18.86 10.68
CA CYS A 191 12.82 -20.09 10.50
C CYS A 191 13.06 -20.89 11.79
N SER A 192 12.81 -20.29 12.96
CA SER A 192 13.06 -20.94 14.26
C SER A 192 12.13 -22.13 14.57
N GLY A 193 11.03 -22.27 13.83
CA GLY A 193 10.00 -23.29 14.09
C GLY A 193 9.09 -22.99 15.28
N LYS A 194 9.22 -21.82 15.93
CA LYS A 194 8.31 -21.38 16.98
C LYS A 194 6.87 -21.30 16.50
N THR A 195 5.97 -21.75 17.34
CA THR A 195 4.52 -21.58 17.20
C THR A 195 4.12 -20.10 17.35
N THR A 196 2.92 -19.77 16.88
CA THR A 196 2.35 -18.42 17.03
C THR A 196 2.28 -17.98 18.49
N ASP A 197 1.90 -18.85 19.40
CA ASP A 197 1.86 -18.55 20.85
C ASP A 197 3.26 -18.29 21.42
N GLU A 198 4.28 -19.03 21.00
CA GLU A 198 5.68 -18.80 21.41
C GLU A 198 6.23 -17.46 20.90
N LEU A 199 5.84 -17.04 19.68
CA LEU A 199 6.16 -15.73 19.14
C LEU A 199 5.47 -14.61 19.93
N ILE A 200 4.20 -14.79 20.29
CA ILE A 200 3.45 -13.85 21.13
C ILE A 200 4.12 -13.71 22.50
N ASN A 201 4.49 -14.82 23.14
CA ASN A 201 5.19 -14.80 24.43
C ASN A 201 6.54 -14.08 24.33
N SER A 202 7.33 -14.37 23.30
CA SER A 202 8.61 -13.68 23.04
C SER A 202 8.43 -12.16 22.88
N LEU A 203 7.34 -11.75 22.22
CA LEU A 203 6.98 -10.35 22.04
C LEU A 203 6.55 -9.69 23.35
N TYR A 204 5.75 -10.37 24.18
CA TYR A 204 5.34 -9.88 25.50
C TYR A 204 6.52 -9.69 26.45
N GLU A 205 7.47 -10.63 26.47
CA GLU A 205 8.69 -10.50 27.27
C GLU A 205 9.46 -9.23 26.93
N LYS A 206 9.68 -8.96 25.64
CA LYS A 206 10.39 -7.74 25.18
C LYS A 206 9.58 -6.46 25.37
N CYS A 207 8.26 -6.52 25.28
CA CYS A 207 7.37 -5.35 25.41
C CYS A 207 6.99 -5.03 26.87
N SER A 208 7.27 -5.92 27.81
CA SER A 208 6.82 -5.84 29.20
C SER A 208 7.18 -4.50 29.87
N SER A 209 8.41 -4.04 29.69
CA SER A 209 8.94 -2.80 30.27
C SER A 209 8.62 -1.53 29.47
N ASN A 210 8.12 -1.65 28.24
CA ASN A 210 7.88 -0.51 27.36
C ASN A 210 6.43 -0.02 27.43
N SER A 211 6.22 1.23 27.84
CA SER A 211 4.89 1.84 28.01
C SER A 211 4.12 2.03 26.71
N ASP A 212 4.80 2.02 25.57
CA ASP A 212 4.18 2.19 24.25
C ASP A 212 3.40 0.94 23.81
N PHE A 213 3.61 -0.19 24.48
CA PHE A 213 2.93 -1.44 24.21
C PHE A 213 1.94 -1.80 25.31
N THR A 214 0.84 -2.39 24.88
CA THR A 214 -0.11 -3.04 25.77
C THR A 214 -0.69 -4.30 25.14
N TYR A 215 -1.14 -5.20 26.00
CA TYR A 215 -1.64 -6.52 25.68
C TYR A 215 -2.55 -6.99 26.83
N PRO A 216 -3.39 -8.01 26.64
CA PRO A 216 -4.42 -8.41 27.61
C PRO A 216 -3.90 -8.60 29.05
N GLU A 217 -2.74 -9.23 29.21
CA GLU A 217 -2.13 -9.53 30.51
C GLU A 217 -1.55 -8.28 31.18
N LYS A 218 -1.13 -7.27 30.41
CA LYS A 218 -0.63 -6.00 30.94
C LYS A 218 -1.75 -5.13 31.52
N ASN A 219 -2.95 -5.25 30.94
CA ASN A 219 -4.21 -4.65 31.39
C ASN A 219 -4.10 -3.21 31.96
N ASN A 220 -3.37 -2.34 31.27
CA ASN A 220 -3.14 -0.96 31.71
C ASN A 220 -4.22 0.00 31.18
N THR A 221 -4.17 1.28 31.59
CA THR A 221 -5.12 2.31 31.11
C THR A 221 -5.14 2.44 29.59
N PHE A 222 -4.01 2.21 28.92
CA PHE A 222 -3.96 2.22 27.45
C PHE A 222 -4.75 1.05 26.86
N TYR A 223 -4.64 -0.16 27.44
CA TYR A 223 -5.44 -1.32 27.04
C TYR A 223 -6.94 -1.04 27.16
N SER A 224 -7.38 -0.50 28.30
CA SER A 224 -8.79 -0.15 28.50
C SER A 224 -9.28 0.87 27.46
N GLY A 225 -8.45 1.85 27.11
CA GLY A 225 -8.76 2.84 26.07
C GLY A 225 -8.84 2.21 24.66
N VAL A 226 -7.97 1.26 24.34
CA VAL A 226 -8.04 0.49 23.09
C VAL A 226 -9.33 -0.35 23.04
N CYS A 227 -9.65 -1.08 24.11
CA CYS A 227 -10.90 -1.84 24.21
C CYS A 227 -12.14 -0.94 24.05
N GLN A 228 -12.13 0.26 24.63
CA GLN A 228 -13.22 1.21 24.46
C GLN A 228 -13.42 1.61 23.00
N VAL A 229 -12.32 1.92 22.29
CA VAL A 229 -12.36 2.30 20.86
C VAL A 229 -12.80 1.13 19.99
N LEU A 230 -12.33 -0.09 20.29
CA LEU A 230 -12.58 -1.27 19.46
C LEU A 230 -13.86 -2.04 19.83
N SER A 231 -14.55 -1.67 20.91
CA SER A 231 -15.73 -2.38 21.45
C SER A 231 -16.82 -2.73 20.42
N ASN A 232 -17.05 -1.87 19.42
CA ASN A 232 -18.02 -2.10 18.34
C ASN A 232 -17.38 -2.42 17.00
N ALA A 233 -16.04 -2.53 16.95
CA ALA A 233 -15.28 -2.71 15.73
C ALA A 233 -14.78 -4.14 15.56
N ILE A 234 -14.51 -4.84 16.65
CA ILE A 234 -14.02 -6.23 16.65
C ILE A 234 -15.15 -7.22 16.91
N GLY A 235 -15.07 -8.40 16.29
CA GLY A 235 -16.03 -9.47 16.54
C GLY A 235 -15.97 -10.01 17.97
N ALA A 236 -17.03 -10.69 18.42
CA ALA A 236 -17.07 -11.27 19.77
C ALA A 236 -15.93 -12.27 20.05
N ASP A 237 -15.45 -12.95 19.00
CA ASP A 237 -14.37 -13.95 19.08
C ASP A 237 -12.99 -13.40 18.66
N GLU A 238 -12.93 -12.15 18.17
CA GLU A 238 -11.68 -11.50 17.74
C GLU A 238 -10.92 -10.98 18.96
N LYS A 239 -9.73 -11.54 19.22
CA LYS A 239 -8.92 -11.20 20.40
C LYS A 239 -7.86 -10.17 20.06
N ILE A 240 -7.69 -9.15 20.91
CA ILE A 240 -6.56 -8.22 20.82
C ILE A 240 -5.31 -8.92 21.35
N ILE A 241 -4.28 -9.03 20.52
CA ILE A 241 -3.00 -9.65 20.86
C ILE A 241 -2.02 -8.59 21.36
N LEU A 242 -1.89 -7.49 20.63
CA LEU A 242 -0.97 -6.40 20.97
C LEU A 242 -1.57 -5.07 20.49
N ALA A 243 -1.41 -4.01 21.27
CA ALA A 243 -1.64 -2.66 20.80
C ALA A 243 -0.42 -1.77 21.06
N ILE A 244 -0.12 -0.92 20.07
CA ILE A 244 1.06 -0.07 19.99
C ILE A 244 0.60 1.38 19.94
N ASN A 245 1.06 2.17 20.91
CA ASN A 245 0.78 3.59 20.97
C ASN A 245 1.70 4.36 20.01
N SER A 246 1.24 4.57 18.79
CA SER A 246 1.98 5.35 17.77
C SER A 246 2.05 6.86 18.06
N ALA A 247 1.26 7.37 19.03
CA ALA A 247 1.35 8.74 19.49
C ALA A 247 2.00 8.74 20.88
N LEU A 248 3.23 9.25 21.00
CA LEU A 248 4.08 9.30 22.21
C LEU A 248 3.46 10.00 23.46
N ARG A 249 2.13 10.12 23.58
CA ARG A 249 1.39 10.64 24.73
C ARG A 249 0.13 9.80 24.99
N CYS A 250 0.05 9.19 26.17
CA CYS A 250 -1.09 8.43 26.65
C CYS A 250 -2.32 9.36 26.81
N ALA A 251 -3.23 9.36 25.83
CA ALA A 251 -4.58 9.89 25.98
C ALA A 251 -5.55 8.73 26.25
N ASN A 252 -6.59 8.96 27.05
CA ASN A 252 -7.68 8.00 27.25
C ASN A 252 -9.02 8.66 26.86
N PRO A 253 -9.69 8.24 25.77
CA PRO A 253 -9.27 7.20 24.82
C PRO A 253 -8.04 7.63 23.99
N PRO A 254 -7.25 6.68 23.46
CA PRO A 254 -6.08 6.98 22.63
C PRO A 254 -6.49 7.73 21.37
N LYS A 255 -5.62 8.61 20.87
CA LYS A 255 -5.87 9.37 19.62
C LYS A 255 -5.44 8.62 18.37
N LYS A 256 -4.40 7.77 18.50
CA LYS A 256 -3.84 6.97 17.42
C LYS A 256 -3.19 5.71 17.99
N PHE A 257 -3.46 4.55 17.41
CA PHE A 257 -2.77 3.31 17.77
C PHE A 257 -2.82 2.30 16.62
N VAL A 258 -1.94 1.30 16.69
CA VAL A 258 -2.01 0.10 15.87
C VAL A 258 -2.31 -1.08 16.78
N ALA A 259 -3.24 -1.95 16.39
CA ALA A 259 -3.55 -3.17 17.14
C ALA A 259 -3.44 -4.40 16.24
N LEU A 260 -2.72 -5.41 16.71
CA LEU A 260 -2.74 -6.76 16.17
C LEU A 260 -3.84 -7.53 16.89
N THR A 261 -4.75 -8.09 16.13
CA THR A 261 -5.79 -8.99 16.65
C THR A 261 -5.55 -10.42 16.16
N SER A 262 -6.38 -11.37 16.57
CA SER A 262 -6.37 -12.72 16.03
C SER A 262 -6.78 -12.79 14.56
N GLU A 263 -7.38 -11.74 13.97
CA GLU A 263 -7.92 -11.79 12.61
C GLU A 263 -7.25 -10.81 11.63
N ARG A 264 -6.79 -9.67 12.14
CA ARG A 264 -6.34 -8.54 11.31
C ARG A 264 -5.49 -7.54 12.06
N ILE A 265 -4.85 -6.68 11.27
CA ILE A 265 -4.14 -5.49 11.75
C ILE A 265 -5.14 -4.33 11.72
N ILE A 266 -5.27 -3.62 12.83
CA ILE A 266 -6.15 -2.45 12.97
C ILE A 266 -5.30 -1.19 13.13
N PHE A 267 -5.55 -0.21 12.28
CA PHE A 267 -4.99 1.13 12.36
C PHE A 267 -6.09 2.10 12.78
N TYR A 268 -5.93 2.69 13.96
CA TYR A 268 -6.83 3.73 14.45
C TYR A 268 -6.15 5.08 14.39
N TYR A 269 -6.73 6.01 13.65
CA TYR A 269 -6.24 7.38 13.47
C TYR A 269 -7.39 8.31 13.07
N ASN A 270 -7.34 9.59 13.46
CA ASN A 270 -8.37 10.57 13.09
C ASN A 270 -9.82 10.12 13.38
N LYS A 271 -10.03 9.36 14.46
CA LYS A 271 -11.32 8.75 14.83
C LYS A 271 -11.89 7.79 13.77
N ARG A 272 -11.03 7.25 12.91
CA ARG A 272 -11.37 6.25 11.90
C ARG A 272 -10.63 4.95 12.21
N ILE A 273 -11.30 3.84 11.94
CA ILE A 273 -10.73 2.52 12.00
C ILE A 273 -10.50 2.07 10.56
N HIS A 274 -9.26 1.73 10.26
CA HIS A 274 -8.90 0.97 9.07
C HIS A 274 -8.34 -0.37 9.51
N SER A 275 -8.59 -1.42 8.74
CA SER A 275 -8.06 -2.74 9.05
C SER A 275 -7.65 -3.49 7.80
N VAL A 276 -6.65 -4.35 7.95
CA VAL A 276 -6.14 -5.25 6.91
C VAL A 276 -6.16 -6.66 7.49
N ALA A 277 -6.98 -7.55 6.91
CA ALA A 277 -6.97 -8.96 7.28
C ALA A 277 -5.61 -9.58 6.95
N TYR A 278 -5.16 -10.55 7.73
CA TYR A 278 -3.84 -11.15 7.49
C TYR A 278 -3.74 -11.85 6.13
N GLU A 279 -4.87 -12.40 5.64
CA GLU A 279 -4.99 -13.00 4.31
C GLU A 279 -4.93 -11.99 3.14
N ASP A 280 -5.11 -10.70 3.44
CA ASP A 280 -5.01 -9.62 2.47
C ASP A 280 -3.63 -8.91 2.54
N VAL A 281 -2.69 -9.33 3.41
CA VAL A 281 -1.36 -8.72 3.52
C VAL A 281 -0.46 -9.19 2.38
N TYR A 282 -0.52 -8.53 1.22
CA TYR A 282 0.30 -8.89 0.06
C TYR A 282 1.62 -8.11 -0.03
N LYS A 283 1.85 -7.11 0.85
CA LYS A 283 3.03 -6.25 0.78
C LYS A 283 3.47 -5.66 2.11
N LEU A 284 4.77 -5.76 2.38
CA LEU A 284 5.46 -5.05 3.46
C LEU A 284 6.56 -4.16 2.85
N SER A 285 6.43 -2.86 3.03
CA SER A 285 7.37 -1.89 2.45
C SER A 285 8.20 -1.21 3.52
N PHE A 286 9.48 -0.99 3.27
CA PHE A 286 10.38 -0.33 4.22
C PHE A 286 10.81 1.05 3.73
N MET A 287 10.94 2.01 4.65
CA MET A 287 11.45 3.36 4.34
C MET A 287 12.51 3.78 5.36
N SER A 288 13.58 4.41 4.88
CA SER A 288 14.60 5.04 5.72
C SER A 288 15.12 6.33 5.10
N PRO A 289 15.20 7.44 5.87
CA PRO A 289 14.56 7.68 7.17
C PRO A 289 13.01 7.76 7.08
N PRO A 290 12.23 7.51 8.17
CA PRO A 290 12.64 7.40 9.58
C PRO A 290 12.77 5.95 10.11
N ASN A 291 13.13 4.97 9.25
CA ASN A 291 13.15 3.54 9.60
C ASN A 291 11.76 3.04 9.98
N SER A 292 10.96 2.75 8.95
CA SER A 292 9.56 2.35 9.13
C SER A 292 9.19 1.22 8.19
N TRP A 293 8.21 0.43 8.62
CA TRP A 293 7.56 -0.60 7.83
C TRP A 293 6.10 -0.21 7.58
N TYR A 294 5.61 -0.45 6.37
CA TYR A 294 4.25 -0.17 5.95
C TYR A 294 3.58 -1.47 5.51
N VAL A 295 2.31 -1.62 5.87
CA VAL A 295 1.50 -2.76 5.43
C VAL A 295 0.59 -2.31 4.31
N ASN A 296 0.70 -2.93 3.14
CA ASN A 296 -0.14 -2.65 1.95
C ASN A 296 -0.23 -1.16 1.56
N SER A 297 0.79 -0.38 1.93
CA SER A 297 0.70 1.08 1.93
C SER A 297 2.07 1.76 1.79
N PHE A 298 2.08 3.06 1.45
CA PHE A 298 3.28 3.84 1.16
C PHE A 298 3.27 5.26 1.73
N PRO A 299 4.45 5.89 1.89
CA PRO A 299 4.62 7.30 2.24
C PRO A 299 4.02 8.26 1.19
N PRO A 300 3.62 9.50 1.60
CA PRO A 300 3.93 10.15 2.87
C PRO A 300 2.74 10.21 3.82
N ASN A 301 1.58 9.69 3.41
CA ASN A 301 0.28 9.94 4.03
C ASN A 301 -0.35 8.67 4.58
N SER A 302 0.42 7.61 4.78
CA SER A 302 -0.16 6.39 5.33
C SER A 302 0.06 6.27 6.82
N GLU A 303 -1.08 6.28 7.49
CA GLU A 303 -1.21 5.97 8.92
C GLU A 303 -1.10 4.44 9.16
N GLU A 304 -0.98 3.66 8.08
CA GLU A 304 -0.79 2.21 8.00
C GLU A 304 0.71 1.83 8.11
N MET A 305 1.36 2.33 9.17
CA MET A 305 2.81 2.21 9.36
C MET A 305 3.22 1.84 10.78
N PHE A 306 4.37 1.16 10.88
CA PHE A 306 5.11 0.87 12.09
C PHE A 306 6.45 1.63 12.03
N MET A 307 6.79 2.40 13.08
CA MET A 307 7.99 3.26 13.11
C MET A 307 9.01 2.76 14.13
N MET A 308 10.28 2.70 13.72
CA MET A 308 11.45 2.40 14.56
C MET A 308 12.20 3.71 14.83
N GLY A 309 11.63 4.58 15.66
CA GLY A 309 12.24 5.86 16.03
C GLY A 309 12.96 5.80 17.38
N SER A 310 13.93 6.70 17.59
CA SER A 310 14.53 6.95 18.91
C SER A 310 13.44 7.38 19.90
N GLY A 311 12.97 6.44 20.71
CA GLY A 311 11.88 6.66 21.67
C GLY A 311 10.56 5.92 21.38
N THR A 312 10.51 4.99 20.41
CA THR A 312 9.35 4.08 20.20
C THR A 312 9.73 2.64 20.53
N TYR A 313 10.44 1.95 19.65
CA TYR A 313 10.96 0.58 19.90
C TYR A 313 12.05 0.18 18.91
N GLY A 314 12.88 -0.79 19.33
CA GLY A 314 14.03 -1.27 18.57
C GLY A 314 13.68 -2.20 17.42
N ALA A 315 14.70 -2.51 16.62
CA ALA A 315 14.60 -3.45 15.50
C ALA A 315 14.18 -4.87 15.95
N ASP A 316 14.43 -5.23 17.21
CA ASP A 316 14.08 -6.53 17.77
C ASP A 316 12.57 -6.72 17.99
N ILE A 317 11.91 -5.73 18.59
CA ILE A 317 10.45 -5.74 18.75
C ILE A 317 9.80 -5.65 17.37
N MET A 318 10.35 -4.83 16.45
CA MET A 318 9.82 -4.74 15.10
C MET A 318 9.94 -6.07 14.34
N GLY A 319 11.09 -6.75 14.42
CA GLY A 319 11.28 -8.04 13.77
C GLY A 319 10.26 -9.08 14.22
N LEU A 320 9.96 -9.13 15.52
CA LEU A 320 8.92 -10.01 16.07
C LEU A 320 7.50 -9.63 15.62
N ILE A 321 7.18 -8.34 15.55
CA ILE A 321 5.89 -7.87 15.03
C ILE A 321 5.72 -8.33 13.57
N LEU A 322 6.75 -8.13 12.74
CA LEU A 322 6.71 -8.54 11.35
C LEU A 322 6.63 -10.07 11.21
N ALA A 323 7.31 -10.82 12.08
CA ALA A 323 7.25 -12.28 12.09
C ALA A 323 5.85 -12.76 12.44
N LEU A 324 5.22 -12.13 13.44
CA LEU A 324 3.85 -12.46 13.84
C LEU A 324 2.83 -12.14 12.73
N ILE A 325 2.94 -10.97 12.08
CA ILE A 325 2.10 -10.61 10.92
C ILE A 325 2.26 -11.64 9.80
N SER A 326 3.50 -12.00 9.49
CA SER A 326 3.82 -12.95 8.42
C SER A 326 3.32 -14.35 8.75
N ARG A 327 3.43 -14.79 10.02
CA ARG A 327 2.91 -16.07 10.49
C ARG A 327 1.39 -16.13 10.42
N PHE A 328 0.69 -15.08 10.86
CA PHE A 328 -0.76 -15.04 10.73
C PHE A 328 -1.23 -15.00 9.28
N SER A 329 -0.50 -14.29 8.41
CA SER A 329 -0.77 -14.31 6.98
C SER A 329 -0.60 -15.72 6.43
N ASP A 330 0.51 -16.38 6.75
CA ASP A 330 0.75 -17.76 6.32
C ASP A 330 -0.30 -18.78 6.81
N GLU A 331 -0.76 -18.64 8.05
CA GLU A 331 -1.76 -19.54 8.65
C GLU A 331 -3.19 -19.32 8.13
N LYS A 332 -3.52 -18.09 7.71
CA LYS A 332 -4.88 -17.72 7.30
C LYS A 332 -5.07 -17.62 5.79
N SER A 333 -4.02 -17.29 5.06
CA SER A 333 -4.06 -17.19 3.61
C SER A 333 -4.22 -18.56 2.95
N ILE A 334 -4.69 -18.55 1.71
CA ILE A 334 -4.65 -19.74 0.88
C ILE A 334 -3.21 -20.15 0.55
N ARG A 335 -3.04 -21.41 0.15
CA ARG A 335 -1.78 -21.88 -0.41
C ARG A 335 -1.39 -21.02 -1.62
N GLY A 336 -0.14 -20.56 -1.62
CA GLY A 336 0.39 -19.77 -2.72
C GLY A 336 0.41 -18.27 -2.52
N HIS A 337 -0.24 -17.77 -1.46
CA HIS A 337 -0.19 -16.37 -1.10
C HIS A 337 1.24 -15.88 -0.93
N LYS A 338 1.54 -14.69 -1.47
CA LYS A 338 2.86 -14.08 -1.38
C LYS A 338 2.81 -12.67 -0.80
N ILE A 339 3.83 -12.36 -0.01
CA ILE A 339 4.07 -11.04 0.54
C ILE A 339 5.29 -10.43 -0.17
N VAL A 340 5.08 -9.30 -0.85
CA VAL A 340 6.16 -8.56 -1.47
C VAL A 340 6.89 -7.73 -0.42
N ILE A 341 8.21 -7.85 -0.38
CA ILE A 341 9.10 -7.02 0.42
C ILE A 341 9.78 -6.02 -0.51
N MET A 342 9.60 -4.72 -0.26
CA MET A 342 10.21 -3.70 -1.12
C MET A 342 10.49 -2.36 -0.46
N SER A 343 11.42 -1.61 -1.04
CA SER A 343 11.67 -0.22 -0.67
C SER A 343 10.48 0.68 -1.00
N ALA A 344 10.17 1.57 -0.06
CA ALA A 344 9.23 2.65 -0.26
C ALA A 344 9.87 3.89 -0.92
N ASN A 345 11.20 3.97 -1.04
CA ASN A 345 11.90 5.18 -1.50
C ASN A 345 11.83 5.40 -3.03
N ASP A 346 11.68 4.32 -3.81
CA ASP A 346 12.01 4.32 -5.23
C ASP A 346 11.08 5.09 -6.17
N LYS A 347 9.97 5.67 -5.70
CA LYS A 347 8.97 6.29 -6.61
C LYS A 347 8.43 7.66 -6.18
N PHE A 348 8.89 8.21 -5.05
CA PHE A 348 8.24 9.40 -4.50
C PHE A 348 8.92 10.73 -4.72
N GLY A 349 10.16 10.77 -5.22
CA GLY A 349 10.88 11.98 -5.66
C GLY A 349 10.47 13.26 -4.93
N SER A 350 11.16 13.57 -3.82
CA SER A 350 11.04 14.77 -2.96
C SER A 350 9.68 15.51 -3.04
N TYR A 351 8.84 15.30 -2.02
CA TYR A 351 7.54 15.96 -1.85
C TYR A 351 7.61 17.49 -1.83
#